data_AF-A0A7K2Y1F9-F1
#
_entry.id   AF-A0A7K2Y1F9-F1
#
_cell.length_a   1.000
_cell.length_b   1.000
_cell.length_c   1.000
_cell.angle_alpha   90.00
_cell.angle_beta   90.00
_cell.angle_gamma   90.00
#
_symmetry.space_group_name_H-M   'P 1'
#
loop_
_entity.id
_entity.type
_entity.pdbx_description
1 polymer ?
#
loop_
_entity_poly.entity_id
_entity_poly.type
_entity_poly.pdbx_seq_one_letter_code
_entity_poly.pdbx_strand_id
1 'polypeptide(L)'
;MHATLPSSGSTDIDACAPVLVVGPTFTEDGYQALRSYARTVADQTGTPATFASHDDYRTTDFSAVYVAPLEWEADDTAPLVLIAEALAAGVPVHTPQGPADAMACELCEMTINVHVEPGHRGDVLCGQCRFLDLACAHCGEDADHDDYMEVVEADETWVFAHKGCVAEGRRVHGPDAFVSD
;
A
#
# COMPACT_ATOMS: atom_id res chain seq x y z
N MET A 1 -46.13 0.66 -21.85
CA MET A 1 -45.44 1.41 -20.78
C MET A 1 -44.15 0.65 -20.49
N HIS A 2 -43.06 1.00 -21.17
CA HIS A 2 -41.74 0.40 -20.94
C HIS A 2 -41.03 1.26 -19.91
N ALA A 3 -40.74 0.71 -18.74
CA ALA A 3 -39.89 1.33 -17.75
C ALA A 3 -38.44 1.22 -18.21
N THR A 4 -37.85 2.37 -18.53
CA THR A 4 -36.41 2.52 -18.73
C THR A 4 -35.72 2.37 -17.38
N LEU A 5 -34.90 1.33 -17.21
CA LEU A 5 -34.02 1.21 -16.04
C LEU A 5 -32.93 2.30 -16.13
N PRO A 6 -32.58 2.97 -15.02
CA PRO A 6 -31.45 3.89 -15.02
C PRO A 6 -30.17 3.11 -15.31
N SER A 7 -29.40 3.59 -16.29
CA SER A 7 -28.01 3.16 -16.48
C SER A 7 -27.26 3.46 -15.20
N SER A 8 -26.79 2.41 -14.53
CA SER A 8 -25.76 2.49 -13.50
C SER A 8 -24.56 3.20 -14.13
N GLY A 9 -24.44 4.50 -13.86
CA GLY A 9 -23.21 5.23 -14.12
C GLY A 9 -22.10 4.45 -13.45
N SER A 10 -21.07 4.12 -14.22
CA SER A 10 -19.81 3.64 -13.67
C SER A 10 -19.39 4.65 -12.61
N THR A 11 -19.51 4.28 -11.35
CA THR A 11 -18.65 4.84 -10.33
C THR A 11 -17.25 4.62 -10.86
N ASP A 12 -16.58 5.72 -11.17
CA ASP A 12 -15.13 5.78 -11.21
C ASP A 12 -14.66 4.87 -10.08
N ILE A 13 -13.93 3.80 -10.43
CA ILE A 13 -13.25 2.99 -9.43
C ILE A 13 -12.37 4.02 -8.73
N ASP A 14 -12.74 4.43 -7.51
CA ASP A 14 -11.94 5.31 -6.67
C ASP A 14 -10.57 4.64 -6.64
N ALA A 15 -9.65 5.16 -7.46
CA ALA A 15 -8.30 4.63 -7.54
C ALA A 15 -7.79 4.70 -6.11
N CYS A 16 -7.61 3.53 -5.49
CA CYS A 16 -7.43 3.42 -4.05
C CYS A 16 -6.24 4.31 -3.69
N ALA A 17 -6.52 5.46 -3.08
CA ALA A 17 -5.50 6.48 -2.88
C ALA A 17 -4.36 5.85 -2.06
N PRO A 18 -3.10 6.05 -2.45
CA PRO A 18 -1.98 5.35 -1.84
C PRO A 18 -1.92 5.64 -0.34
N VAL A 19 -1.23 4.78 0.40
CA VAL A 19 -0.91 5.02 1.80
C VAL A 19 0.53 5.53 1.90
N LEU A 20 0.77 6.45 2.84
CA LEU A 20 2.11 6.94 3.14
C LEU A 20 2.69 6.13 4.30
N VAL A 21 3.96 5.74 4.20
CA VAL A 21 4.67 4.98 5.23
C VAL A 21 5.80 5.84 5.74
N VAL A 22 5.76 6.16 7.04
CA VAL A 22 6.69 7.08 7.69
C VAL A 22 7.52 6.34 8.73
N GLY A 23 8.78 6.70 8.84
CA GLY A 23 9.70 6.14 9.82
C GLY A 23 11.06 6.81 9.75
N PRO A 24 12.02 6.34 10.56
CA PRO A 24 13.39 6.83 10.56
C PRO A 24 14.04 6.75 9.19
N THR A 25 14.63 7.85 8.73
CA THR A 25 15.38 7.94 7.46
C THR A 25 16.78 8.50 7.63
N PHE A 26 17.17 8.87 8.85
CA PHE A 26 18.46 9.50 9.10
C PHE A 26 19.65 8.59 8.80
N THR A 27 19.50 7.28 9.03
CA THR A 27 20.52 6.27 8.74
C THR A 27 20.14 5.45 7.51
N GLU A 28 21.14 4.94 6.78
CA GLU A 28 20.91 4.03 5.64
C GLU A 28 20.14 2.78 6.08
N ASP A 29 20.46 2.22 7.25
CA ASP A 29 19.74 1.06 7.79
C ASP A 29 18.26 1.40 8.09
N GLY A 30 18.00 2.58 8.64
CA GLY A 30 16.65 3.10 8.85
C GLY A 30 15.89 3.26 7.53
N TYR A 31 16.53 3.86 6.53
CA TYR A 31 15.97 4.03 5.19
C TYR A 31 15.60 2.69 4.53
N GLN A 32 16.52 1.71 4.55
CA GLN A 32 16.26 0.39 3.97
C GLN A 32 15.19 -0.39 4.75
N ALA A 33 15.14 -0.24 6.08
CA ALA A 33 14.12 -0.83 6.91
C ALA A 33 12.74 -0.21 6.62
N LEU A 34 12.67 1.11 6.45
CA LEU A 34 11.44 1.83 6.09
C LEU A 34 10.93 1.39 4.71
N ARG A 35 11.81 1.33 3.72
CA ARG A 35 11.50 0.83 2.37
C ARG A 35 10.96 -0.61 2.39
N SER A 36 11.58 -1.48 3.18
CA SER A 36 11.14 -2.87 3.35
C SER A 36 9.79 -2.97 4.08
N TYR A 37 9.56 -2.08 5.06
CA TYR A 37 8.28 -2.02 5.77
C TYR A 37 7.16 -1.53 4.85
N ALA A 38 7.40 -0.57 3.96
CA ALA A 38 6.39 -0.11 3.01
C ALA A 38 5.95 -1.21 2.03
N ARG A 39 6.87 -2.07 1.60
CA ARG A 39 6.50 -3.28 0.86
C ARG A 39 5.55 -4.17 1.66
N THR A 40 5.84 -4.36 2.95
CA THR A 40 5.00 -5.16 3.86
C THR A 40 3.62 -4.53 4.01
N VAL A 41 3.54 -3.19 4.10
CA VAL A 41 2.27 -2.46 4.13
C VAL A 41 1.47 -2.71 2.85
N ALA A 42 2.09 -2.62 1.67
CA ALA A 42 1.42 -2.95 0.42
C ALA A 42 0.94 -4.40 0.43
N ASP A 43 1.82 -5.38 0.68
CA ASP A 43 1.49 -6.81 0.69
C ASP A 43 0.33 -7.15 1.65
N GLN A 44 0.30 -6.55 2.84
CA GLN A 44 -0.69 -6.86 3.86
C GLN A 44 -2.01 -6.11 3.70
N THR A 45 -1.98 -4.86 3.23
CA THR A 45 -3.19 -4.03 3.10
C THR A 45 -3.84 -4.14 1.72
N GLY A 46 -3.10 -4.58 0.71
CA GLY A 46 -3.56 -4.53 -0.68
C GLY A 46 -3.60 -3.11 -1.25
N THR A 47 -3.00 -2.12 -0.58
CA THR A 47 -3.02 -0.72 -1.04
C THR A 47 -1.64 -0.29 -1.50
N PRO A 48 -1.51 0.49 -2.60
CA PRO A 48 -0.22 1.04 -2.98
C PRO A 48 0.41 1.81 -1.82
N ALA A 49 1.67 1.54 -1.52
CA ALA A 49 2.33 2.09 -0.34
C ALA A 49 3.59 2.88 -0.73
N THR A 50 3.60 4.17 -0.43
CA THR A 50 4.74 5.07 -0.65
C THR A 50 5.49 5.25 0.67
N PHE A 51 6.81 5.04 0.70
CA PHE A 51 7.59 5.42 1.89
C PHE A 51 8.11 6.84 1.79
N ALA A 52 8.10 7.57 2.90
CA ALA A 52 8.57 8.93 2.96
C ALA A 52 10.10 8.99 3.06
N SER A 53 10.80 9.36 1.99
CA SER A 53 12.26 9.57 2.00
C SER A 53 12.66 10.98 2.50
N HIS A 54 11.74 11.93 2.41
CA HIS A 54 11.84 13.34 2.80
C HIS A 54 10.53 13.85 3.45
N ASP A 55 10.41 15.14 3.77
CA ASP A 55 9.23 15.75 4.40
C ASP A 55 8.31 16.55 3.45
N ASP A 56 8.66 16.70 2.18
CA ASP A 56 7.86 17.44 1.19
C ASP A 56 6.57 16.72 0.71
N TYR A 57 6.14 15.65 1.37
CA TYR A 57 4.91 14.94 0.99
C TYR A 57 3.65 15.66 1.48
N ARG A 58 2.66 15.77 0.60
CA ARG A 58 1.34 16.26 0.97
C ARG A 58 0.52 15.13 1.55
N THR A 59 0.45 15.03 2.87
CA THR A 59 -0.26 13.95 3.59
C THR A 59 -1.72 13.78 3.18
N THR A 60 -2.38 14.84 2.70
CA THR A 60 -3.76 14.80 2.18
C THR A 60 -3.94 14.07 0.86
N ASP A 61 -2.85 13.78 0.14
CA ASP A 61 -2.89 13.05 -1.12
C ASP A 61 -2.93 11.52 -0.87
N PHE A 62 -2.84 11.10 0.39
CA PHE A 62 -2.84 9.70 0.84
C PHE A 62 -4.12 9.37 1.60
N SER A 63 -4.57 8.12 1.52
CA SER A 63 -5.75 7.62 2.24
C SER A 63 -5.49 7.41 3.73
N ALA A 64 -4.25 7.10 4.10
CA ALA A 64 -3.80 6.92 5.47
C ALA A 64 -2.26 7.03 5.58
N VAL A 65 -1.77 7.19 6.80
CA VAL A 65 -0.34 7.15 7.16
C VAL A 65 -0.05 5.95 8.06
N TYR A 66 0.97 5.17 7.74
CA TYR A 66 1.46 4.04 8.53
C TYR A 66 2.81 4.38 9.14
N VAL A 67 2.92 4.25 10.46
CA VAL A 67 4.16 4.50 11.19
C VAL A 67 4.95 3.20 11.28
N ALA A 68 6.23 3.20 10.87
CA ALA A 68 7.07 2.01 10.93
C ALA A 68 7.48 1.66 12.38
N PRO A 69 7.52 0.37 12.77
CA PRO A 69 7.96 -0.11 14.09
C PRO A 69 9.49 -0.09 14.25
N LEU A 70 10.12 1.05 13.96
CA LEU A 70 11.57 1.21 13.95
C LEU A 70 12.03 2.04 15.15
N GLU A 71 13.32 1.99 15.47
CA GLU A 71 13.91 2.83 16.52
C GLU A 71 14.06 4.27 16.02
N TRP A 72 13.51 5.23 16.77
CA TRP A 72 13.53 6.65 16.43
C TRP A 72 14.66 7.37 17.18
N GLU A 73 15.40 8.18 16.45
CA GLU A 73 16.42 9.08 16.98
C GLU A 73 15.89 10.50 17.09
N ALA A 74 16.58 11.35 17.86
CA ALA A 74 16.17 12.74 18.05
C ALA A 74 16.17 13.56 16.74
N ASP A 75 16.96 13.12 15.75
CA ASP A 75 17.12 13.77 14.46
C ASP A 75 16.03 13.36 13.43
N ASP A 76 15.17 12.38 13.74
CA ASP A 76 14.04 11.93 12.89
C ASP A 76 12.85 12.91 12.90
N THR A 77 13.14 14.20 12.76
CA THR A 77 12.15 15.28 12.83
C THR A 77 11.21 15.31 11.62
N ALA A 78 11.72 15.02 10.41
CA ALA A 78 10.96 14.97 9.17
C ALA A 78 9.74 14.03 9.23
N PRO A 79 9.89 12.73 9.56
CA PRO A 79 8.74 11.82 9.67
C PRO A 79 7.76 12.21 10.78
N LEU A 80 8.22 12.86 11.85
CA LEU A 80 7.33 13.39 12.91
C LEU A 80 6.46 14.56 12.41
N VAL A 81 6.99 15.41 11.53
CA VAL A 81 6.22 16.50 10.89
C VAL A 81 5.08 15.91 10.05
N LEU A 82 5.38 14.92 9.20
CA LEU A 82 4.37 14.24 8.38
C LEU A 82 3.25 13.61 9.22
N ILE A 83 3.60 12.97 10.34
CA ILE A 83 2.59 12.44 11.28
C ILE A 83 1.71 13.57 11.83
N ALA A 84 2.32 14.69 12.25
CA ALA A 84 1.57 15.83 12.79
C ALA A 84 0.65 16.47 11.75
N GLU A 85 1.09 16.60 10.50
CA GLU A 85 0.29 17.12 9.40
C GLU A 85 -0.90 16.22 9.08
N ALA A 86 -0.69 14.89 9.00
CA ALA A 86 -1.76 13.93 8.78
C ALA A 86 -2.84 14.02 9.87
N LEU A 87 -2.43 14.06 11.14
CA LEU A 87 -3.34 14.24 12.28
C LEU A 87 -4.11 15.57 12.21
N ALA A 88 -3.43 16.67 11.83
CA ALA A 88 -4.07 17.98 11.70
C ALA A 88 -5.07 18.04 10.54
N ALA A 89 -4.81 17.31 9.46
CA ALA A 89 -5.67 17.20 8.28
C ALA A 89 -6.81 16.18 8.44
N GLY A 90 -6.78 15.36 9.51
CA GLY A 90 -7.76 14.30 9.73
C GLY A 90 -7.51 13.04 8.88
N VAL A 91 -6.30 12.88 8.34
CA VAL A 91 -5.87 11.66 7.66
C VAL A 91 -5.59 10.59 8.73
N PRO A 92 -6.15 9.36 8.60
CA PRO A 92 -5.90 8.28 9.54
C PRO A 92 -4.40 8.00 9.72
N VAL A 93 -3.97 7.82 10.96
CA VAL A 93 -2.59 7.42 11.30
C VAL A 93 -2.63 6.08 12.03
N HIS A 94 -2.01 5.07 11.42
CA HIS A 94 -1.93 3.71 11.96
C HIS A 94 -0.53 3.48 12.55
N THR A 95 -0.50 3.10 13.81
CA THR A 95 0.73 2.63 14.47
C THR A 95 0.82 1.10 14.39
N PRO A 96 2.03 0.53 14.42
CA PRO A 96 2.23 -0.91 14.36
C PRO A 96 1.45 -1.63 15.46
N GLN A 97 0.82 -2.75 15.09
CA GLN A 97 0.18 -3.62 16.06
C GLN A 97 1.22 -4.43 16.82
N GLY A 98 1.01 -4.61 18.12
CA GLY A 98 1.87 -5.45 18.94
C GLY A 98 1.71 -6.94 18.56
N PRO A 99 2.64 -7.81 18.97
CA PRO A 99 2.56 -9.25 18.67
C PRO A 99 1.27 -9.93 19.18
N ALA A 100 0.63 -9.35 20.20
CA ALA A 100 -0.61 -9.86 20.76
C ALA A 100 -1.84 -9.58 19.88
N ASP A 101 -1.75 -8.59 18.99
CA ASP A 101 -2.84 -8.15 18.11
C ASP A 101 -2.65 -8.65 16.67
N ALA A 102 -1.51 -9.31 16.40
CA ALA A 102 -1.23 -9.93 15.11
C ALA A 102 -2.19 -11.11 14.86
N MET A 103 -2.67 -11.24 13.63
CA MET A 103 -3.58 -12.31 13.22
C MET A 103 -3.01 -13.05 12.01
N ALA A 104 -3.46 -14.28 11.77
CA ALA A 104 -3.06 -15.03 10.59
C ALA A 104 -4.11 -14.89 9.49
N CYS A 105 -3.66 -14.74 8.24
CA CYS A 105 -4.52 -14.84 7.07
C CYS A 105 -5.19 -16.22 7.04
N GLU A 106 -6.52 -16.26 6.90
CA GLU A 106 -7.28 -17.52 6.93
C GLU A 106 -6.99 -18.45 5.74
N LEU A 107 -6.44 -17.92 4.63
CA LEU A 107 -6.17 -18.69 3.42
C LEU A 107 -4.71 -19.14 3.29
N CYS A 108 -3.75 -18.24 3.54
CA CYS A 108 -2.34 -18.52 3.33
C CYS A 108 -1.52 -18.60 4.64
N GLU A 109 -2.17 -18.44 5.78
CA GLU A 109 -1.57 -18.50 7.13
C GLU A 109 -0.48 -17.45 7.40
N MET A 110 -0.27 -16.49 6.48
CA MET A 110 0.67 -15.39 6.68
C MET A 110 0.25 -14.52 7.87
N THR A 111 1.20 -14.21 8.76
CA THR A 111 0.98 -13.27 9.85
C THR A 111 0.78 -11.85 9.32
N ILE A 112 -0.28 -11.19 9.76
CA ILE A 112 -0.63 -9.80 9.48
C ILE A 112 -0.46 -9.00 10.76
N ASN A 113 0.30 -7.90 10.69
CA ASN A 113 0.69 -7.09 11.84
C ASN A 113 0.86 -5.59 11.51
N VAL A 114 0.61 -5.17 10.27
CA VAL A 114 0.63 -3.76 9.86
C VAL A 114 -0.62 -3.04 10.37
N HIS A 115 -1.80 -3.58 10.06
CA HIS A 115 -3.10 -3.14 10.57
C HIS A 115 -4.14 -4.18 10.16
N VAL A 116 -4.61 -4.98 11.12
CA VAL A 116 -5.65 -5.98 10.85
C VAL A 116 -7.03 -5.34 10.97
N GLU A 117 -7.73 -5.20 9.84
CA GLU A 117 -9.17 -4.94 9.82
C GLU A 117 -9.91 -6.20 9.38
N PRO A 118 -10.65 -6.86 10.30
CA PRO A 118 -11.52 -7.96 9.91
C PRO A 118 -12.54 -7.48 8.88
N GLY A 119 -12.74 -8.28 7.83
CA GLY A 119 -13.79 -8.05 6.85
C GLY A 119 -15.18 -8.05 7.48
N HIS A 120 -16.20 -7.73 6.70
CA HIS A 120 -17.59 -7.67 7.18
C HIS A 120 -18.10 -8.97 7.81
N ARG A 121 -17.43 -10.11 7.58
CA ARG A 121 -17.78 -11.41 8.16
C ARG A 121 -16.87 -11.81 9.33
N GLY A 122 -15.97 -10.92 9.75
CA GLY A 122 -14.94 -11.18 10.76
C GLY A 122 -13.74 -11.95 10.23
N ASP A 123 -13.68 -12.18 8.92
CA ASP A 123 -12.60 -12.87 8.24
C ASP A 123 -11.35 -11.98 8.15
N VAL A 124 -10.19 -12.58 8.40
CA VAL A 124 -8.89 -11.90 8.29
C VAL A 124 -8.15 -12.42 7.08
N LEU A 125 -8.06 -11.60 6.04
CA LEU A 125 -7.36 -11.91 4.80
C LEU A 125 -6.23 -10.91 4.57
N CYS A 126 -5.07 -11.36 4.14
CA CYS A 126 -4.00 -10.46 3.70
C CYS A 126 -4.35 -9.82 2.35
N GLY A 127 -3.73 -8.68 2.04
CA GLY A 127 -3.90 -7.96 0.78
C GLY A 127 -3.73 -8.85 -0.45
N GLN A 128 -2.77 -9.78 -0.39
CA GLN A 128 -2.66 -10.85 -1.38
C GLN A 128 -3.95 -11.69 -1.42
N CYS A 129 -4.32 -12.43 -0.39
CA CYS A 129 -5.52 -13.28 -0.46
C CYS A 129 -6.87 -12.55 -0.68
N ARG A 130 -6.90 -11.22 -0.53
CA ARG A 130 -8.05 -10.36 -0.82
C ARG A 130 -8.22 -10.00 -2.32
N PHE A 131 -7.35 -10.50 -3.22
CA PHE A 131 -7.16 -10.16 -4.66
C PHE A 131 -8.37 -9.78 -5.55
N LEU A 132 -9.63 -9.87 -5.13
CA LEU A 132 -10.80 -9.61 -5.97
C LEU A 132 -11.05 -8.14 -6.33
N ASP A 133 -10.39 -7.18 -5.68
CA ASP A 133 -10.62 -5.73 -5.89
C ASP A 133 -9.33 -4.94 -6.26
N LEU A 134 -8.21 -5.62 -6.57
CA LEU A 134 -6.95 -4.96 -6.88
C LEU A 134 -6.73 -4.80 -8.38
N ALA A 135 -6.68 -3.55 -8.86
CA ALA A 135 -6.37 -3.22 -10.23
C ALA A 135 -4.85 -3.21 -10.49
N CYS A 136 -4.44 -3.72 -11.64
CA CYS A 136 -3.07 -3.68 -12.12
C CYS A 136 -2.64 -2.26 -12.48
N ALA A 137 -1.55 -1.80 -11.89
CA ALA A 137 -0.99 -0.47 -12.14
C ALA A 137 -0.52 -0.25 -13.59
N HIS A 138 -0.36 -1.33 -14.37
CA HIS A 138 0.05 -1.24 -15.78
C HIS A 138 -1.14 -1.24 -16.75
N CYS A 139 -2.00 -2.25 -16.71
CA CYS A 139 -3.12 -2.37 -17.66
C CYS A 139 -4.45 -1.83 -17.12
N GLY A 140 -4.55 -1.58 -15.81
CA GLY A 140 -5.77 -1.12 -15.14
C GLY A 140 -6.83 -2.22 -14.92
N GLU A 141 -6.54 -3.46 -15.30
CA GLU A 141 -7.47 -4.59 -15.13
C GLU A 141 -7.31 -5.23 -13.74
N ASP A 142 -8.42 -5.69 -13.16
CA ASP A 142 -8.42 -6.38 -11.87
C ASP A 142 -7.68 -7.73 -11.96
N ALA A 143 -7.27 -8.26 -10.81
CA ALA A 143 -6.76 -9.63 -10.74
C ALA A 143 -7.91 -10.61 -11.05
N ASP A 144 -7.81 -11.35 -12.16
CA ASP A 144 -8.66 -12.51 -12.36
C ASP A 144 -8.06 -13.74 -11.65
N HIS A 145 -8.82 -14.84 -11.58
CA HIS A 145 -8.38 -16.04 -10.87
C HIS A 145 -7.16 -16.72 -11.48
N ASP A 146 -6.79 -16.38 -12.72
CA ASP A 146 -5.72 -17.03 -13.47
C ASP A 146 -4.44 -16.14 -13.55
N ASP A 147 -4.56 -14.83 -13.37
CA ASP A 147 -3.47 -13.85 -13.40
C ASP A 147 -3.08 -13.36 -12.00
N TYR A 148 -2.02 -13.97 -11.46
CA TYR A 148 -1.42 -13.56 -10.20
C TYR A 148 -0.81 -12.15 -10.29
N MET A 149 -1.16 -11.32 -9.30
CA MET A 149 -0.55 -10.01 -9.08
C MET A 149 0.79 -10.15 -8.35
N GLU A 150 1.76 -9.33 -8.73
CA GLU A 150 3.03 -9.16 -8.04
C GLU A 150 3.11 -7.74 -7.46
N VAL A 151 3.64 -7.60 -6.24
CA VAL A 151 4.03 -6.31 -5.68
C VAL A 151 5.36 -5.91 -6.27
N VAL A 152 5.37 -4.81 -7.01
CA VAL A 152 6.54 -4.24 -7.66
C VAL A 152 6.84 -2.87 -7.09
N GLU A 153 8.12 -2.58 -6.94
CA GLU A 153 8.59 -1.23 -6.65
C GLU A 153 8.35 -0.35 -7.87
N ALA A 154 8.11 0.94 -7.63
CA ALA A 154 7.93 2.07 -8.53
C ALA A 154 8.39 3.32 -7.76
N ASP A 155 9.68 3.63 -7.81
CA ASP A 155 10.34 4.64 -6.96
C ASP A 155 10.20 4.33 -5.48
N GLU A 156 9.59 5.25 -4.76
CA GLU A 156 9.28 5.18 -3.35
C GLU A 156 7.97 4.43 -3.10
N THR A 157 7.29 3.99 -4.16
CA THR A 157 5.96 3.38 -4.08
C THR A 157 6.00 1.91 -4.45
N TRP A 158 5.32 1.08 -3.66
CA TRP A 158 5.04 -0.31 -4.00
C TRP A 158 3.64 -0.40 -4.60
N VAL A 159 3.53 -0.88 -5.84
CA VAL A 159 2.28 -1.02 -6.59
C VAL A 159 2.04 -2.48 -6.98
N PHE A 160 0.80 -2.83 -7.34
CA PHE A 160 0.45 -4.17 -7.80
C PHE A 160 0.38 -4.20 -9.33
N ALA A 161 0.98 -5.21 -9.95
CA ALA A 161 0.85 -5.42 -11.39
C ALA A 161 0.75 -6.91 -11.70
N HIS A 162 -0.01 -7.28 -12.75
CA HIS A 162 -0.02 -8.66 -13.22
C HIS A 162 1.39 -9.08 -13.60
N LYS A 163 1.76 -10.32 -13.31
CA LYS A 163 3.06 -10.87 -13.68
C LYS A 163 3.40 -10.72 -15.16
N GLY A 164 2.40 -10.87 -16.03
CA GLY A 164 2.54 -10.64 -17.48
C GLY A 164 2.91 -9.20 -17.81
N CYS A 165 2.23 -8.23 -17.19
CA CYS A 165 2.50 -6.81 -17.34
C CYS A 165 3.87 -6.40 -16.79
N VAL A 166 4.32 -7.00 -15.68
CA VAL A 166 5.67 -6.78 -15.15
C VAL A 166 6.73 -7.25 -16.15
N ALA A 167 6.55 -8.45 -16.72
CA ALA A 167 7.46 -8.99 -17.72
C ALA A 167 7.48 -8.15 -19.01
N GLU A 168 6.32 -7.67 -19.44
CA GLU A 168 6.20 -6.77 -20.59
C GLU A 168 6.88 -5.42 -20.32
N GLY A 169 6.57 -4.78 -19.19
CA GLY A 169 7.18 -3.51 -18.80
C GLY A 169 8.70 -3.62 -18.82
N ARG A 170 9.25 -4.66 -18.18
CA ARG A 170 10.71 -4.91 -18.17
C ARG A 170 11.32 -5.12 -19.56
N ARG A 171 10.57 -5.74 -20.47
CA ARG A 171 11.01 -5.95 -21.86
C ARG A 171 10.99 -4.64 -22.67
N VAL A 172 10.00 -3.78 -22.45
CA VAL A 172 9.78 -2.57 -23.25
C VAL A 172 10.62 -1.39 -22.74
N HIS A 173 10.72 -1.23 -21.42
CA HIS A 173 11.34 -0.05 -20.79
C HIS A 173 12.67 -0.35 -20.10
N GLY A 174 13.13 -1.62 -20.11
CA GLY A 174 14.35 -2.05 -19.44
C GLY A 174 14.08 -2.64 -18.05
N PRO A 175 15.09 -3.21 -17.38
CA PRO A 175 14.92 -3.88 -16.09
C PRO A 175 14.29 -2.96 -15.01
N ASP A 176 14.45 -1.66 -15.20
CA ASP A 176 14.02 -0.57 -14.32
C ASP A 176 12.67 0.04 -14.76
N ALA A 177 11.85 -0.68 -15.55
CA ALA A 177 10.53 -0.23 -16.01
C ALA A 177 9.54 0.21 -14.91
N PHE A 178 9.91 -0.05 -13.66
CA PHE A 178 9.21 0.34 -12.45
C PHE A 178 10.22 0.87 -11.40
N VAL A 179 11.33 1.45 -11.80
CA VAL A 179 12.27 2.14 -10.91
C VAL A 179 12.61 3.41 -11.67
N SER A 180 12.01 4.54 -11.34
CA SER A 180 12.37 5.81 -12.01
C SER A 180 13.77 6.23 -11.59
N ASP A 181 14.42 6.94 -12.52
CA ASP A 181 15.80 7.46 -12.41
C ASP A 181 16.03 8.36 -11.18
#